data_AF-A0A0K0DIQ0-F1
#
_entry.id   AF-A0A0K0DIQ0-F1
#
_cell.length_a   1.000
_cell.length_b   1.000
_cell.length_c   1.000
_cell.angle_alpha   90.00
_cell.angle_beta   90.00
_cell.angle_gamma   90.00
#
_symmetry.space_group_name_H-M   'P 1'
#
loop_
_entity.id
_entity.type
_entity.pdbx_description
1 polymer ?
#
loop_
_entity_poly.entity_id
_entity_poly.type
_entity_poly.pdbx_seq_one_letter_code
_entity_poly.pdbx_strand_id
1 'polypeptide(L)'
;MQQEGTSSEVGEVTLGLHAVVPLPSCPHLNQLDVPVTGIDANSVCDICNIAAEPWVCLTCYKVHCGRYVHGHALLHYETEPSHAMSLSLADLSVWCYPCEAYVHNERLVPAKSAAHLSKFGETTSQ
;
A
#
# COMPACT_ATOMS: atom_id res chain seq x y z
N MET A 1 31.24 -11.29 -48.01
CA MET A 1 31.11 -12.55 -47.27
C MET A 1 31.41 -12.24 -45.81
N GLN A 2 30.37 -12.25 -44.96
CA GLN A 2 30.27 -12.72 -43.56
C GLN A 2 31.56 -12.71 -42.69
N GLN A 3 31.65 -12.25 -41.44
CA GLN A 3 30.77 -12.19 -40.23
C GLN A 3 31.20 -10.97 -39.36
N GLU A 4 30.34 -10.21 -38.67
CA GLU A 4 29.63 -10.45 -37.38
C GLU A 4 30.51 -10.73 -36.15
N GLY A 5 30.29 -9.96 -35.07
CA GLY A 5 30.95 -10.15 -33.78
C GLY A 5 30.68 -9.01 -32.78
N THR A 6 29.44 -8.92 -32.31
CA THR A 6 29.03 -8.14 -31.15
C THR A 6 29.82 -8.56 -29.90
N SER A 7 30.26 -7.60 -29.09
CA SER A 7 30.64 -7.88 -27.70
C SER A 7 29.93 -6.88 -26.80
N SER A 8 28.78 -7.31 -26.31
CA SER A 8 27.94 -6.65 -25.33
C SER A 8 28.73 -6.25 -24.08
N GLU A 9 28.55 -5.01 -23.64
CA GLU A 9 28.91 -4.59 -22.30
C GLU A 9 28.00 -5.32 -21.30
N VAL A 10 28.55 -6.28 -20.57
CA VAL A 10 27.86 -6.93 -19.47
C VAL A 10 27.93 -5.97 -18.28
N GLY A 11 26.89 -5.16 -18.11
CA GLY A 11 26.71 -4.34 -16.92
C GLY A 11 26.69 -5.23 -15.67
N GLU A 12 27.68 -5.05 -14.81
CA GLU A 12 27.79 -5.73 -13.52
C GLU A 12 26.56 -5.38 -12.66
N VAL A 13 25.63 -6.32 -12.52
CA VAL A 13 24.49 -6.17 -11.61
C VAL A 13 25.02 -6.37 -10.19
N THR A 14 25.41 -5.28 -9.54
CA THR A 14 25.70 -5.31 -8.11
C THR A 14 24.42 -5.71 -7.37
N LEU A 15 24.36 -6.93 -6.84
CA LEU A 15 23.33 -7.36 -5.89
C LEU A 15 23.53 -6.63 -4.55
N GLY A 16 23.25 -5.33 -4.54
CA GLY A 16 23.14 -4.55 -3.33
C GLY A 16 21.79 -4.84 -2.65
N LEU A 17 21.81 -5.05 -1.34
CA LEU A 17 20.58 -4.99 -0.55
C LEU A 17 20.15 -3.53 -0.47
N HIS A 18 19.07 -3.18 -1.17
CA HIS A 18 18.52 -1.83 -1.16
C HIS A 18 17.35 -1.75 -0.18
N ALA A 19 17.34 -0.73 0.67
CA ALA A 19 16.21 -0.45 1.52
C ALA A 19 15.00 -0.04 0.67
N VAL A 20 13.82 -0.51 1.03
CA VAL A 20 12.57 -0.01 0.46
C VAL A 20 12.31 1.39 1.03
N VAL A 21 12.37 2.41 0.18
CA VAL A 21 12.09 3.80 0.55
C VAL A 21 10.72 4.19 -0.02
N PRO A 22 9.73 4.57 0.82
CA PRO A 22 8.44 5.03 0.34
C PRO A 22 8.56 6.29 -0.50
N LEU A 23 7.75 6.40 -1.56
CA LEU A 23 7.62 7.62 -2.34
C LEU A 23 7.06 8.75 -1.45
N PRO A 24 7.64 9.96 -1.48
CA PRO A 24 7.14 11.09 -0.72
C PRO A 24 5.82 11.65 -1.29
N SER A 25 5.51 11.33 -2.55
CA SER A 25 4.28 11.73 -3.24
C SER A 25 4.05 10.84 -4.46
N CYS A 26 2.81 10.73 -4.92
CA CYS A 26 2.46 10.14 -6.21
C CYS A 26 1.22 10.84 -6.81
N PRO A 27 0.96 10.71 -8.12
CA PRO A 27 -0.22 11.31 -8.77
C PRO A 27 -1.57 10.80 -8.24
N HIS A 28 -1.56 9.66 -7.55
CA HIS A 28 -2.76 9.01 -6.99
C HIS A 28 -3.05 9.43 -5.55
N LEU A 29 -2.23 10.32 -4.99
CA LEU A 29 -2.41 10.88 -3.66
C LEU A 29 -3.56 11.90 -3.67
N ASN A 30 -4.78 11.39 -3.60
CA ASN A 30 -6.00 12.18 -3.54
C ASN A 30 -6.25 12.75 -2.14
N GLN A 31 -7.21 13.68 -2.04
CA GLN A 31 -7.70 14.14 -0.74
C GLN A 31 -8.34 12.96 0.01
N LEU A 32 -8.00 12.84 1.29
CA LEU A 32 -8.49 11.80 2.18
C LEU A 32 -9.43 12.41 3.22
N ASP A 33 -10.70 12.06 3.14
CA ASP A 33 -11.69 12.39 4.15
C ASP A 33 -11.89 11.16 5.03
N VAL A 34 -11.15 11.09 6.15
CA VAL A 34 -11.23 9.96 7.10
C VAL A 34 -12.63 9.91 7.71
N PRO A 35 -13.30 8.75 7.75
CA PRO A 35 -14.62 8.62 8.33
C PRO A 35 -14.64 9.06 9.79
N VAL A 36 -15.74 9.67 10.24
CA VAL A 36 -15.92 10.07 11.65
C VAL A 36 -15.84 8.87 12.60
N THR A 37 -16.19 7.68 12.11
CA THR A 37 -16.06 6.40 12.83
C THR A 37 -14.60 5.93 12.98
N GLY A 38 -13.65 6.58 12.33
CA GLY A 38 -12.24 6.18 12.30
C GLY A 38 -11.97 4.99 11.36
N ILE A 39 -10.81 4.37 11.56
CA ILE A 39 -10.37 3.15 10.87
C ILE A 39 -10.10 2.11 11.96
N ASP A 40 -10.82 0.99 11.93
CA ASP A 40 -10.63 -0.12 12.88
C ASP A 40 -9.48 -1.03 12.42
N ALA A 41 -8.39 -1.04 13.18
CA ALA A 41 -7.21 -1.85 12.89
C ALA A 41 -7.40 -3.35 13.13
N ASN A 42 -8.51 -3.77 13.76
CA ASN A 42 -8.85 -5.17 13.99
C ASN A 42 -9.83 -5.74 12.95
N SER A 43 -10.19 -4.94 11.95
CA SER A 43 -11.09 -5.36 10.88
C SER A 43 -10.53 -6.54 10.07
N VAL A 44 -11.44 -7.36 9.56
CA VAL A 44 -11.14 -8.54 8.74
C VAL A 44 -11.49 -8.29 7.28
N CYS A 45 -11.05 -9.16 6.37
CA CYS A 45 -11.45 -9.05 4.97
C CYS A 45 -12.96 -9.23 4.78
N ASP A 46 -13.62 -8.25 4.15
CA ASP A 46 -15.06 -8.24 3.88
C ASP A 46 -15.56 -9.39 2.97
N ILE A 47 -14.64 -10.08 2.27
CA ILE A 47 -14.98 -11.14 1.32
C ILE A 47 -14.74 -12.53 1.93
N CYS A 48 -13.58 -12.78 2.54
CA CYS A 48 -13.23 -14.10 3.08
C CYS A 48 -13.23 -14.18 4.61
N ASN A 49 -13.49 -13.09 5.33
CA ASN A 49 -13.47 -12.99 6.80
C ASN A 49 -12.15 -13.44 7.46
N ILE A 50 -11.04 -13.39 6.72
CA ILE A 50 -9.70 -13.68 7.26
C ILE A 50 -9.12 -12.41 7.88
N ALA A 51 -8.61 -12.52 9.11
CA ALA A 51 -7.96 -11.43 9.86
C ALA A 51 -6.46 -11.27 9.55
N ALA A 52 -5.91 -12.09 8.65
CA ALA A 52 -4.51 -12.01 8.23
C ALA A 52 -4.32 -10.94 7.14
N GLU A 53 -3.31 -10.09 7.35
CA GLU A 53 -2.93 -9.00 6.45
C GLU A 53 -4.12 -8.19 5.89
N PRO A 54 -4.97 -7.57 6.73
CA PRO A 54 -6.06 -6.75 6.24
C PRO A 54 -5.56 -5.38 5.77
N TRP A 55 -6.08 -4.92 4.63
CA TRP A 55 -5.80 -3.64 4.01
C TRP A 55 -7.09 -2.87 3.85
N VAL A 56 -7.13 -1.63 4.31
CA VAL A 56 -8.28 -0.74 4.13
C VAL A 56 -8.07 0.15 2.90
N CYS A 57 -9.06 0.23 2.01
CA CYS A 57 -9.03 1.16 0.88
C CYS A 57 -9.12 2.61 1.38
N LEU A 58 -8.23 3.47 0.91
CA LEU A 58 -8.22 4.89 1.32
C LEU A 58 -9.25 5.76 0.60
N THR A 59 -10.01 5.20 -0.35
CA THR A 59 -11.10 5.90 -1.05
C THR A 59 -12.46 5.53 -0.47
N CYS A 60 -12.74 4.25 -0.27
CA CYS A 60 -14.06 3.77 0.16
C CYS A 60 -14.08 3.07 1.52
N TYR A 61 -12.93 2.92 2.18
CA TYR A 61 -12.78 2.35 3.52
C TYR A 61 -13.28 0.89 3.70
N LYS A 62 -13.50 0.16 2.61
CA LYS A 62 -13.67 -1.31 2.63
C LYS A 62 -12.36 -2.01 2.98
N VAL A 63 -12.46 -3.17 3.63
CA VAL A 63 -11.30 -3.92 4.13
C VAL A 63 -11.15 -5.24 3.37
N HIS A 64 -9.97 -5.46 2.82
CA HIS A 64 -9.67 -6.64 2.02
C HIS A 64 -8.30 -7.23 2.37
N CYS A 65 -8.16 -8.56 2.27
CA CYS A 65 -6.90 -9.22 2.59
C CYS A 65 -5.82 -8.96 1.52
N GLY A 66 -4.57 -8.96 1.96
CA GLY A 66 -3.40 -8.71 1.13
C GLY A 66 -3.10 -9.80 0.09
N ARG A 67 -2.14 -9.51 -0.78
CA ARG A 67 -1.72 -10.36 -1.91
C ARG A 67 -1.24 -11.76 -1.51
N TYR A 68 -0.69 -11.91 -0.30
CA TYR A 68 -0.16 -13.19 0.19
C TYR A 68 -1.21 -14.03 0.95
N VAL A 69 -2.43 -13.49 1.11
CA VAL A 69 -3.60 -14.25 1.58
C VAL A 69 -4.43 -14.70 0.37
N HIS A 70 -5.44 -13.92 -0.05
CA HIS A 70 -6.23 -14.20 -1.27
C HIS A 70 -6.23 -13.02 -2.26
N GLY A 71 -5.53 -11.92 -1.98
CA GLY A 71 -5.37 -10.81 -2.92
C GLY A 71 -6.63 -9.98 -3.17
N HIS A 72 -7.61 -10.01 -2.26
CA HIS A 72 -8.84 -9.23 -2.42
C HIS A 72 -8.63 -7.71 -2.48
N ALA A 73 -7.56 -7.19 -1.86
CA ALA A 73 -7.26 -5.76 -1.95
C ALA A 73 -6.76 -5.36 -3.35
N LEU A 74 -5.99 -6.25 -4.00
CA LEU A 74 -5.59 -6.08 -5.40
C LEU A 74 -6.79 -6.21 -6.33
N LEU A 75 -7.61 -7.26 -6.15
CA LEU A 75 -8.85 -7.46 -6.92
C LEU A 75 -9.76 -6.23 -6.83
N HIS A 76 -9.91 -5.65 -5.63
CA HIS A 76 -10.69 -4.44 -5.43
C HIS A 76 -10.20 -3.26 -6.27
N TYR A 77 -8.89 -3.01 -6.30
CA TYR A 77 -8.30 -2.00 -7.20
C TYR A 77 -8.51 -2.33 -8.68
N GLU A 78 -8.36 -3.58 -9.08
CA GLU A 78 -8.58 -4.00 -10.48
C GLU A 78 -10.04 -3.78 -10.92
N THR A 79 -11.00 -3.97 -10.01
CA THR A 79 -12.43 -3.69 -10.28
C THR A 79 -12.80 -2.21 -10.19
N GLU A 80 -12.10 -1.43 -9.37
CA GLU A 80 -12.34 -0.01 -9.14
C GLU A 80 -11.01 0.77 -9.23
N PRO A 81 -10.47 1.04 -10.45
CA PRO A 81 -9.13 1.62 -10.61
C PRO A 81 -8.94 3.01 -10.01
N SER A 82 -10.03 3.73 -9.71
CA SER A 82 -10.01 5.00 -8.97
C SER A 82 -9.61 4.83 -7.50
N HIS A 83 -9.71 3.61 -6.95
CA HIS A 83 -9.33 3.24 -5.58
C HIS A 83 -7.84 2.85 -5.51
N ALA A 84 -6.97 3.80 -5.88
CA ALA A 84 -5.57 3.53 -6.18
C ALA A 84 -4.67 3.19 -4.97
N MET A 85 -5.13 3.40 -3.73
CA MET A 85 -4.30 3.21 -2.53
C MET A 85 -5.04 2.46 -1.41
N SER A 86 -4.26 1.68 -0.66
CA SER A 86 -4.70 1.00 0.55
C SER A 86 -3.70 1.18 1.70
N LEU A 87 -4.21 1.28 2.92
CA LEU A 87 -3.44 1.27 4.16
C LEU A 87 -3.45 -0.15 4.74
N SER A 88 -2.27 -0.70 5.02
CA SER A 88 -2.11 -1.95 5.77
C SER A 88 -2.49 -1.74 7.22
N LEU A 89 -3.39 -2.56 7.75
CA LEU A 89 -3.72 -2.56 9.17
C LEU A 89 -2.72 -3.35 10.01
N ALA A 90 -1.80 -4.09 9.37
CA ALA A 90 -0.75 -4.84 10.04
C ALA A 90 0.36 -3.90 10.56
N ASP A 91 0.85 -3.01 9.70
CA ASP A 91 2.05 -2.17 9.92
C ASP A 91 1.86 -0.68 9.59
N LEU A 92 0.65 -0.25 9.22
CA LEU A 92 0.29 1.13 8.89
C LEU A 92 1.05 1.73 7.68
N SER A 93 1.64 0.86 6.85
CA SER A 93 2.20 1.25 5.56
C SER A 93 1.08 1.51 4.54
N VAL A 94 1.30 2.43 3.60
CA VAL A 94 0.34 2.72 2.51
C VAL A 94 0.94 2.26 1.20
N TRP A 95 0.20 1.46 0.46
CA TRP A 95 0.56 0.97 -0.87
C TRP A 95 -0.25 1.69 -1.93
N CYS A 96 0.41 2.11 -3.01
CA CYS A 96 -0.24 2.59 -4.22
C CYS A 96 -0.12 1.55 -5.32
N TYR A 97 -1.25 1.03 -5.81
CA TYR A 97 -1.26 -0.04 -6.81
C TYR A 97 -0.68 0.40 -8.15
N PRO A 98 -1.08 1.54 -8.76
CA PRO A 98 -0.52 1.95 -10.05
C PRO A 98 0.98 2.31 -10.00
N CYS A 99 1.47 2.78 -8.84
CA CYS A 99 2.88 3.12 -8.67
C CYS A 99 3.75 1.94 -8.24
N GLU A 100 3.14 0.80 -7.90
CA GLU A 100 3.81 -0.37 -7.33
C GLU A 100 4.79 -0.03 -6.21
N ALA A 101 4.41 0.92 -5.35
CA ALA A 101 5.30 1.48 -4.34
C ALA A 101 4.55 1.83 -3.06
N TYR A 102 5.29 1.80 -1.95
CA TYR A 102 4.84 2.41 -0.71
C TYR A 102 4.83 3.93 -0.84
N VAL A 103 3.89 4.59 -0.18
CA VAL A 103 3.77 6.05 -0.17
C VAL A 103 3.76 6.55 1.28
N HIS A 104 4.55 7.58 1.54
CA HIS A 104 4.53 8.31 2.81
C HIS A 104 4.41 9.81 2.52
N ASN A 105 3.34 10.43 3.00
CA ASN A 105 3.09 11.86 2.82
C ASN A 105 2.25 12.38 3.99
N GLU A 106 2.37 13.66 4.31
CA GLU A 106 1.57 14.34 5.35
C GLU A 106 0.06 14.16 5.15
N ARG A 107 -0.42 14.11 3.90
CA ARG A 107 -1.83 13.84 3.59
C ARG A 107 -2.34 12.49 4.09
N LEU A 108 -1.45 11.52 4.32
CA LEU A 108 -1.78 10.19 4.83
C LEU A 108 -1.79 10.13 6.36
N VAL A 109 -1.29 11.17 7.05
CA VAL A 109 -1.18 11.20 8.52
C VAL A 109 -2.52 11.05 9.22
N PRO A 110 -3.63 11.69 8.79
CA PRO A 110 -4.93 11.48 9.43
C PRO A 110 -5.39 10.03 9.42
N ALA A 111 -5.28 9.34 8.27
CA ALA A 111 -5.67 7.94 8.14
C ALA A 111 -4.75 7.01 8.97
N LYS A 112 -3.43 7.23 8.91
CA LYS A 112 -2.47 6.49 9.73
C LYS A 112 -2.70 6.69 11.22
N SER A 113 -3.00 7.92 11.65
CA SER A 113 -3.26 8.24 13.06
C SER A 113 -4.56 7.62 13.55
N ALA A 114 -5.61 7.59 12.71
CA ALA A 114 -6.86 6.91 13.05
C ALA A 114 -6.65 5.40 13.26
N ALA A 115 -5.92 4.75 12.33
CA ALA A 115 -5.59 3.33 12.46
C ALA A 115 -4.63 3.06 13.65
N HIS A 116 -3.66 3.94 13.89
CA HIS A 116 -2.74 3.85 15.03
C HIS A 116 -3.49 3.92 16.36
N LEU A 117 -4.40 4.88 16.51
CA LEU A 117 -5.23 5.01 17.70
C LEU A 117 -6.06 3.75 17.95
N SER A 118 -6.68 3.20 16.90
CA SER A 118 -7.42 1.94 17.00
C SER A 118 -6.53 0.75 17.38
N LYS A 119 -5.31 0.67 16.82
CA LYS A 119 -4.40 -0.46 17.01
C LYS A 119 -3.70 -0.47 18.38
N PHE A 120 -3.33 0.71 18.88
CA PHE A 120 -2.44 0.84 20.04
C PHE A 120 -3.05 1.61 21.21
N GLY A 121 -4.19 2.29 21.01
CA GLY A 121 -4.83 3.10 22.06
C GLY A 121 -4.16 4.46 22.30
N GLU A 122 -3.22 4.87 21.45
CA GLU A 122 -2.44 6.11 21.58
C GLU A 122 -2.46 6.92 20.29
N THR A 123 -2.35 8.24 20.42
CA THR A 123 -2.18 9.12 19.25
C THR A 123 -0.73 9.11 18.80
N THR A 124 -0.50 9.12 17.49
CA THR A 124 0.84 9.23 16.91
C THR A 124 1.49 10.53 17.36
N SER A 125 2.55 10.45 18.18
CA SER A 125 3.42 11.59 18.46
C SER A 125 4.25 11.85 17.20
N GLN A 126 4.03 12.99 16.55
CA GLN A 126 4.84 13.43 15.42
C GLN A 126 6.19 13.97 15.90
#